data_AF-A0A2P5Z518-F1
#
_entry.id   AF-A0A2P5Z518-F1
#
_cell.length_a   1.000
_cell.length_b   1.000
_cell.length_c   1.000
_cell.angle_alpha   90.00
_cell.angle_beta   90.00
_cell.angle_gamma   90.00
#
_symmetry.space_group_name_H-M   'P 1'
#
loop_
_entity.id
_entity.type
_entity.pdbx_description
1 polymer ?
#
loop_
_entity_poly.entity_id
_entity_poly.type
_entity_poly.pdbx_seq_one_letter_code
_entity_poly.pdbx_strand_id
1 'polypeptide(L)'
;MSEDAADKRITTLLQSDAAFARDATFLIAASVRERCAPAHSGELAKMANRARLPVLVATSEVTAREPDLDQPIYQAIQRIAAAAPCGRALDLTATGLSLQLDPERYAATFPDSYYQPTLDTVPHEYAGQPLVTRAAQECQSIGYAVLPLGRDGWQCRALWSGMRPRIVKACEQARSEGGQGAGEAIPPEVANRLTPVVAGLLEKLPESCR
;
A
#
# COMPACT_ATOMS: atom_id res chain seq x y z
N MET A 1 23.24 8.04 20.47
CA MET A 1 22.93 9.38 19.90
C MET A 1 21.99 10.18 20.83
N SER A 2 22.01 11.53 20.85
CA SER A 2 21.04 12.34 21.62
C SER A 2 19.68 12.46 20.88
N GLU A 3 18.59 12.78 21.60
CA GLU A 3 17.25 12.89 21.01
C GLU A 3 17.18 13.95 19.89
N ASP A 4 17.70 15.15 20.13
CA ASP A 4 17.76 16.22 19.11
C ASP A 4 18.56 15.83 17.86
N ALA A 5 19.63 15.05 18.04
CA ALA A 5 20.44 14.58 16.92
C ALA A 5 19.68 13.50 16.12
N ALA A 6 18.93 12.63 16.80
CA ALA A 6 18.08 11.62 16.18
C ALA A 6 16.96 12.27 15.38
N ASP A 7 16.23 13.22 15.97
CA ASP A 7 15.11 13.91 15.31
C ASP A 7 15.57 14.69 14.08
N LYS A 8 16.73 15.37 14.16
CA LYS A 8 17.33 16.04 13.00
C LYS A 8 17.71 15.04 11.89
N ARG A 9 18.24 13.87 12.26
CA ARG A 9 18.61 12.83 11.30
C ARG A 9 17.38 12.22 10.63
N ILE A 10 16.33 11.93 11.39
CA ILE A 10 15.05 11.44 10.87
C ILE A 10 14.43 12.47 9.91
N THR A 11 14.40 13.74 10.29
CA THR A 11 13.92 14.83 9.42
C THR A 11 14.68 14.88 8.10
N THR A 12 16.01 14.74 8.16
CA THR A 12 16.85 14.69 6.96
C THR A 12 16.49 13.50 6.07
N LEU A 13 16.33 12.31 6.65
CA LEU A 13 15.93 11.10 5.92
C LEU A 13 14.56 11.26 5.24
N LEU A 14 13.58 11.84 5.94
CA LEU A 14 12.24 12.11 5.38
C LEU A 14 12.27 13.06 4.18
N GLN A 15 13.24 13.98 4.13
CA GLN A 15 13.42 14.92 3.04
C GLN A 15 14.24 14.36 1.87
N SER A 16 15.28 13.58 2.16
CA SER A 16 16.26 13.14 1.16
C SER A 16 16.03 11.74 0.61
N ASP A 17 15.28 10.89 1.33
CA ASP A 17 15.03 9.50 0.95
C ASP A 17 13.53 9.26 0.75
N ALA A 18 13.12 9.22 -0.53
CA ALA A 18 11.73 9.03 -0.90
C ALA A 18 11.19 7.64 -0.52
N ALA A 19 12.03 6.61 -0.42
CA ALA A 19 11.59 5.28 -0.02
C ALA A 19 11.34 5.23 1.49
N PHE A 20 12.25 5.82 2.27
CA PHE A 20 12.05 5.99 3.71
C PHE A 20 10.81 6.85 4.00
N ALA A 21 10.60 7.94 3.26
CA ALA A 21 9.41 8.78 3.39
C ALA A 21 8.09 8.02 3.14
N ARG A 22 8.07 7.09 2.17
CA ARG A 22 6.91 6.22 1.90
C ARG A 22 6.64 5.25 3.05
N ASP A 23 7.68 4.60 3.56
CA ASP A 23 7.54 3.68 4.70
C ASP A 23 7.06 4.42 5.96
N ALA A 24 7.63 5.60 6.25
CA ALA A 24 7.21 6.44 7.36
C ALA A 24 5.75 6.91 7.19
N THR A 25 5.35 7.34 5.99
CA THR A 25 3.97 7.76 5.71
C THR A 25 2.99 6.60 5.88
N PHE A 26 3.33 5.41 5.39
CA PHE A 26 2.54 4.20 5.61
C PHE A 26 2.36 3.90 7.09
N LEU A 27 3.44 3.93 7.87
CA LEU A 27 3.42 3.66 9.31
C LEU A 27 2.58 4.71 10.05
N ILE A 28 2.74 6.00 9.76
CA ILE A 28 1.93 7.07 10.35
C ILE A 28 0.44 6.85 10.04
N ALA A 29 0.08 6.61 8.77
CA ALA A 29 -1.31 6.36 8.37
C ALA A 29 -1.90 5.13 9.08
N ALA A 30 -1.12 4.04 9.15
CA ALA A 30 -1.52 2.81 9.84
C ALA A 30 -1.73 3.03 11.34
N SER A 31 -0.79 3.68 12.03
CA SER A 31 -0.89 3.96 13.47
C SER A 31 -2.02 4.93 13.82
N VAL A 32 -2.26 5.95 12.99
CA VAL A 32 -3.41 6.86 13.20
C VAL A 32 -4.73 6.11 13.03
N ARG A 33 -4.87 5.29 11.98
CA ARG A 33 -6.10 4.51 11.77
C ARG A 33 -6.32 3.46 12.85
N GLU A 34 -5.27 2.78 13.30
CA GLU A 34 -5.38 1.82 14.40
C GLU A 34 -5.94 2.47 15.67
N ARG A 35 -5.50 3.69 15.99
CA ARG A 35 -6.01 4.43 17.15
C ARG A 35 -7.41 5.01 16.92
N CYS A 36 -7.65 5.63 15.77
CA CYS A 36 -8.88 6.40 15.51
C CYS A 36 -10.04 5.55 15.00
N ALA A 37 -9.77 4.40 14.40
CA ALA A 37 -10.77 3.47 13.90
C ALA A 37 -10.31 2.00 14.10
N PRO A 38 -10.29 1.50 15.36
CA PRO A 38 -9.71 0.19 15.69
C PRO A 38 -10.34 -1.00 14.96
N ALA A 39 -11.62 -0.90 14.57
CA ALA A 39 -12.30 -1.90 13.76
C ALA A 39 -11.65 -2.12 12.38
N HIS A 40 -10.86 -1.14 11.93
CA HIS A 40 -10.13 -1.14 10.67
C HIS A 40 -8.61 -1.40 10.85
N SER A 41 -8.20 -1.83 12.04
CA SER A 41 -6.80 -2.16 12.32
C SER A 41 -6.30 -3.29 11.41
N GLY A 42 -5.05 -3.15 10.95
CA GLY A 42 -4.39 -4.14 10.10
C GLY A 42 -4.85 -4.20 8.64
N GLU A 43 -5.88 -3.46 8.22
CA GLU A 43 -6.35 -3.46 6.83
C GLU A 43 -5.28 -2.99 5.84
N LEU A 44 -4.54 -1.93 6.20
CA LEU A 44 -3.43 -1.42 5.39
C LEU A 44 -2.30 -2.45 5.26
N ALA A 45 -1.95 -3.12 6.36
CA ALA A 45 -0.93 -4.17 6.36
C ALA A 45 -1.36 -5.38 5.52
N LYS A 46 -2.61 -5.85 5.69
CA LYS A 46 -3.18 -6.93 4.87
C LYS A 46 -3.15 -6.55 3.39
N MET A 47 -3.62 -5.36 3.04
CA MET A 47 -3.63 -4.91 1.66
C MET A 47 -2.22 -4.72 1.10
N ALA A 48 -1.25 -4.27 1.90
CA ALA A 48 0.15 -4.15 1.50
C ALA A 48 0.74 -5.51 1.14
N ASN A 49 0.42 -6.54 1.93
CA ASN A 49 0.81 -7.92 1.64
C ASN A 49 0.17 -8.44 0.35
N ARG A 50 -1.14 -8.18 0.14
CA ARG A 50 -1.83 -8.53 -1.13
C ARG A 50 -1.19 -7.85 -2.33
N ALA A 51 -0.85 -6.57 -2.19
CA ALA A 51 -0.23 -5.80 -3.25
C ALA A 51 1.28 -6.03 -3.40
N ARG A 52 1.89 -6.87 -2.54
CA ARG A 52 3.34 -7.13 -2.46
C ARG A 52 4.16 -5.84 -2.42
N LEU A 53 3.68 -4.87 -1.66
CA LEU A 53 4.37 -3.59 -1.51
C LEU A 53 5.67 -3.79 -0.69
N PRO A 54 6.74 -3.06 -1.03
CA PRO A 54 8.03 -3.12 -0.31
C PRO A 54 7.99 -2.30 1.00
N VAL A 55 6.89 -2.43 1.75
CA VAL A 55 6.68 -1.70 3.00
C VAL A 55 7.74 -2.11 4.02
N LEU A 56 8.33 -1.11 4.69
CA LEU A 56 9.41 -1.22 5.68
C LEU A 56 10.79 -1.63 5.13
N VAL A 57 10.94 -1.82 3.82
CA VAL A 57 12.25 -2.16 3.24
C VAL A 57 13.25 -1.02 3.48
N ALA A 58 12.87 0.22 3.18
CA ALA A 58 13.77 1.36 3.32
C ALA A 58 14.00 1.70 4.80
N THR A 59 12.97 1.59 5.65
CA THR A 59 13.15 1.72 7.10
C THR A 59 14.14 0.68 7.63
N SER A 60 14.01 -0.59 7.23
CA SER A 60 14.92 -1.67 7.66
C SER A 60 16.35 -1.45 7.16
N GLU A 61 16.52 -0.95 5.95
CA GLU A 61 17.85 -0.58 5.43
C GLU A 61 18.49 0.57 6.20
N VAL A 62 17.70 1.58 6.59
CA VAL A 62 18.18 2.69 7.43
C VAL A 62 18.61 2.17 8.79
N THR A 63 17.79 1.35 9.46
CA THR A 63 18.12 0.84 10.81
C THR A 63 19.28 -0.15 10.78
N ALA A 64 19.48 -0.88 9.68
CA ALA A 64 20.68 -1.70 9.49
C ALA A 64 21.95 -0.86 9.33
N ARG A 65 21.89 0.28 8.62
CA ARG A 65 23.04 1.19 8.44
C ARG A 65 23.32 2.06 9.66
N GLU A 66 22.27 2.45 10.38
CA GLU A 66 22.31 3.35 11.54
C GLU A 66 21.49 2.73 12.69
N PRO A 67 22.00 1.71 13.40
CA PRO A 67 21.24 0.99 14.45
C PRO A 67 20.75 1.89 15.59
N ASP A 68 21.49 2.96 15.89
CA ASP A 68 21.10 3.99 16.85
C ASP A 68 19.77 4.69 16.50
N LEU A 69 19.29 4.58 15.26
CA LEU A 69 18.01 5.15 14.81
C LEU A 69 16.82 4.20 14.92
N ASP A 70 17.03 2.91 15.20
CA ASP A 70 15.95 1.91 15.21
C ASP A 70 14.79 2.33 16.11
N GLN A 71 15.05 2.46 17.41
CA GLN A 71 14.02 2.88 18.36
C GLN A 71 13.56 4.34 18.15
N PRO A 72 14.44 5.33 17.90
CA PRO A 72 14.00 6.71 17.62
C PRO A 72 13.03 6.85 16.45
N ILE A 73 13.20 6.10 15.35
CA ILE A 73 12.30 6.16 14.19
C ILE A 73 10.88 5.77 14.59
N TYR A 74 10.72 4.61 15.24
CA TYR A 74 9.40 4.13 15.66
C TYR A 74 8.79 5.05 16.74
N GLN A 75 9.59 5.59 17.65
CA GLN A 75 9.12 6.56 18.65
C GLN A 75 8.63 7.86 18.00
N ALA A 76 9.36 8.40 17.00
CA ALA A 76 8.94 9.59 16.28
C ALA A 76 7.59 9.37 15.57
N ILE A 77 7.43 8.23 14.90
CA ILE A 77 6.16 7.84 14.25
C ILE A 77 5.02 7.74 15.27
N GLN A 78 5.26 7.08 16.41
CA GLN A 78 4.27 6.95 17.48
C GLN A 78 3.87 8.32 18.07
N ARG A 79 4.84 9.22 18.30
CA ARG A 79 4.57 10.59 18.78
C ARG A 79 3.68 11.35 17.78
N ILE A 80 3.99 11.28 16.49
CA ILE A 80 3.19 11.90 15.42
C ILE A 80 1.76 11.32 15.42
N ALA A 81 1.64 10.00 15.43
CA ALA A 81 0.34 9.33 15.38
C ALA A 81 -0.51 9.58 16.64
N ALA A 82 0.11 9.69 17.81
CA ALA A 82 -0.55 10.00 19.07
C ALA A 82 -1.07 11.45 19.11
N ALA A 83 -0.33 12.40 18.53
CA ALA A 83 -0.72 13.81 18.47
C ALA A 83 -1.80 14.11 17.42
N ALA A 84 -2.03 13.22 16.45
CA ALA A 84 -2.95 13.45 15.35
C ALA A 84 -4.42 13.55 15.83
N PRO A 85 -5.23 14.51 15.38
CA PRO A 85 -6.67 14.50 15.61
C PRO A 85 -7.36 13.43 14.74
N CYS A 86 -8.30 12.67 15.32
CA CYS A 86 -9.10 11.72 14.54
C CYS A 86 -10.07 12.43 13.59
N GLY A 87 -10.27 11.88 12.40
CA GLY A 87 -11.20 12.41 11.39
C GLY A 87 -10.73 13.72 10.72
N ARG A 88 -9.44 14.06 10.84
CA ARG A 88 -8.85 15.25 10.22
C ARG A 88 -7.55 14.90 9.52
N ALA A 89 -7.24 15.65 8.46
CA ALA A 89 -5.94 15.62 7.84
C ALA A 89 -4.87 16.10 8.84
N LEU A 90 -3.71 15.45 8.78
CA LEU A 90 -2.53 15.73 9.59
C LEU A 90 -1.52 16.51 8.74
N ASP A 91 -1.14 17.67 9.22
CA ASP A 91 -0.03 18.44 8.65
C ASP A 91 1.30 17.83 9.10
N LEU A 92 2.06 17.26 8.16
CA LEU A 92 3.37 16.67 8.42
C LEU A 92 4.52 17.60 8.01
N THR A 93 4.26 18.82 7.54
CA THR A 93 5.30 19.72 7.02
C THR A 93 6.42 19.99 8.03
N ALA A 94 6.07 20.08 9.32
CA ALA A 94 7.01 20.27 10.41
C ALA A 94 7.88 19.04 10.72
N THR A 95 7.52 17.85 10.23
CA THR A 95 8.27 16.59 10.46
C THR A 95 9.31 16.32 9.36
N GLY A 96 9.38 17.17 8.34
CA GLY A 96 10.22 16.95 7.15
C GLY A 96 9.49 16.30 5.98
N LEU A 97 8.27 15.77 6.21
CA LEU A 97 7.37 15.33 5.15
C LEU A 97 6.53 16.52 4.67
N SER A 98 6.82 17.07 3.49
CA SER A 98 5.98 18.14 2.91
C SER A 98 4.65 17.58 2.38
N LEU A 99 3.78 17.15 3.30
CA LEU A 99 2.56 16.39 3.04
C LEU A 99 1.46 16.77 4.04
N GLN A 100 0.24 16.94 3.52
CA GLN A 100 -0.99 16.89 4.31
C GLN A 100 -1.55 15.47 4.16
N LEU A 101 -1.52 14.69 5.24
CA LEU A 101 -1.95 13.30 5.23
C LEU A 101 -3.37 13.18 5.80
N ASP A 102 -4.34 12.86 4.96
CA ASP A 102 -5.65 12.38 5.41
C ASP A 102 -5.61 10.85 5.49
N PRO A 103 -5.66 10.24 6.70
CA PRO A 103 -5.55 8.79 6.87
C PRO A 103 -6.70 8.02 6.20
N GLU A 104 -7.91 8.57 6.18
CA GLU A 104 -9.06 7.93 5.55
C GLU A 104 -8.96 8.03 4.03
N ARG A 105 -8.50 9.17 3.51
CA ARG A 105 -8.23 9.28 2.07
C ARG A 105 -7.09 8.38 1.63
N TYR A 106 -6.02 8.31 2.43
CA TYR A 106 -4.90 7.40 2.21
C TYR A 106 -5.38 5.95 2.14
N ALA A 107 -6.23 5.52 3.08
CA ALA A 107 -6.80 4.16 3.07
C ALA A 107 -7.75 3.90 1.89
N ALA A 108 -8.58 4.87 1.52
CA ALA A 108 -9.51 4.73 0.41
C ALA A 108 -8.79 4.55 -0.94
N THR A 109 -7.63 5.19 -1.10
CA THR A 109 -6.81 5.14 -2.32
C THR A 109 -5.66 4.14 -2.25
N PHE A 110 -5.45 3.49 -1.11
CA PHE A 110 -4.46 2.44 -0.93
C PHE A 110 -4.82 1.24 -1.82
N PRO A 111 -3.87 0.58 -2.53
CA PRO A 111 -2.42 0.64 -2.35
C PRO A 111 -1.66 1.69 -3.18
N ASP A 112 -2.29 2.40 -4.11
CA ASP A 112 -1.64 3.42 -4.94
C ASP A 112 -1.08 4.59 -4.11
N SER A 113 -1.76 4.93 -3.01
CA SER A 113 -1.30 5.95 -2.06
C SER A 113 0.04 5.63 -1.37
N TYR A 114 0.52 4.38 -1.40
CA TYR A 114 1.87 4.07 -0.95
C TYR A 114 2.93 4.78 -1.80
N TYR A 115 2.73 4.86 -3.12
CA TYR A 115 3.65 5.56 -4.02
C TYR A 115 3.30 7.04 -4.19
N GLN A 116 2.01 7.39 -4.05
CA GLN A 116 1.52 8.77 -4.18
C GLN A 116 0.60 9.13 -2.99
N PRO A 117 1.15 9.49 -1.82
CA PRO A 117 0.37 9.76 -0.62
C PRO A 117 -0.62 10.93 -0.73
N THR A 118 -0.39 11.82 -1.70
CA THR A 118 -1.27 12.96 -2.02
C THR A 118 -2.45 12.59 -2.92
N LEU A 119 -2.64 11.31 -3.25
CA LEU A 119 -3.76 10.83 -4.07
C LEU A 119 -5.09 10.99 -3.29
N ASP A 120 -5.64 12.19 -3.24
CA ASP A 120 -6.46 12.61 -4.34
C ASP A 120 -7.77 11.84 -4.55
N THR A 121 -7.74 10.90 -5.48
CA THR A 121 -8.93 10.33 -6.11
C THR A 121 -8.89 8.81 -5.96
N VAL A 122 -9.98 8.22 -5.45
CA VAL A 122 -10.09 6.76 -5.35
C VAL A 122 -10.04 6.18 -6.75
N PRO A 123 -9.06 5.30 -7.06
CA PRO A 123 -9.00 4.64 -8.35
C PRO A 123 -10.33 3.96 -8.67
N HIS A 124 -10.81 4.15 -9.90
CA HIS A 124 -12.13 3.71 -10.35
C HIS A 124 -12.39 2.22 -10.10
N GLU A 125 -11.36 1.38 -10.18
CA GLU A 125 -11.39 -0.05 -9.91
C GLU A 125 -11.72 -0.39 -8.45
N TYR A 126 -11.53 0.56 -7.53
CA TYR A 126 -11.86 0.43 -6.11
C TYR A 126 -13.10 1.25 -5.73
N ALA A 127 -13.69 2.01 -6.67
CA ALA A 127 -14.82 2.86 -6.38
C ALA A 127 -15.99 2.05 -5.79
N GLY A 128 -16.44 2.46 -4.60
CA GLY A 128 -17.52 1.79 -3.86
C GLY A 128 -17.10 0.54 -3.07
N GLN A 129 -15.82 0.14 -3.09
CA GLN A 129 -15.32 -0.97 -2.27
C GLN A 129 -14.45 -0.49 -1.10
N PRO A 130 -14.91 -0.64 0.15
CA PRO A 130 -14.11 -0.34 1.33
C PRO A 130 -12.79 -1.10 1.34
N LEU A 131 -11.75 -0.51 1.95
CA LEU A 131 -10.44 -1.16 2.09
C LEU A 131 -10.55 -2.53 2.79
N VAL A 132 -11.41 -2.68 3.80
CA VAL A 132 -11.67 -3.96 4.47
C VAL A 132 -12.10 -5.06 3.50
N THR A 133 -12.99 -4.73 2.56
CA THR A 133 -13.51 -5.69 1.57
C THR A 133 -12.41 -6.09 0.60
N ARG A 134 -11.61 -5.13 0.15
CA ARG A 134 -10.49 -5.38 -0.77
C ARG A 134 -9.37 -6.18 -0.09
N ALA A 135 -9.04 -5.84 1.15
CA ALA A 135 -8.02 -6.54 1.94
C ALA A 135 -8.40 -7.99 2.27
N ALA A 136 -9.69 -8.33 2.27
CA ALA A 136 -10.20 -9.68 2.48
C ALA A 136 -10.23 -10.54 1.19
N GLN A 137 -10.04 -9.95 0.01
CA GLN A 137 -10.08 -10.68 -1.27
C GLN A 137 -8.70 -11.28 -1.61
N GLU A 138 -8.60 -12.61 -1.66
CA GLU A 138 -7.34 -13.30 -2.04
C GLU A 138 -6.92 -13.03 -3.48
N CYS A 139 -7.89 -12.93 -4.38
CA CYS A 139 -7.64 -12.72 -5.80
C CYS A 139 -6.94 -11.39 -6.10
N GLN A 140 -6.96 -10.43 -5.17
CA GLN A 140 -6.15 -9.21 -5.25
C GLN A 140 -4.66 -9.55 -5.40
N SER A 141 -4.16 -10.55 -4.69
CA SER A 141 -2.75 -10.98 -4.76
C SER A 141 -2.31 -11.33 -6.17
N ILE A 142 -3.17 -11.96 -6.96
CA ILE A 142 -2.88 -12.29 -8.37
C ILE A 142 -2.85 -11.02 -9.22
N GLY A 143 -3.84 -10.14 -9.03
CA GLY A 143 -3.93 -8.88 -9.75
C GLY A 143 -2.66 -8.03 -9.61
N TYR A 144 -2.11 -7.94 -8.40
CA TYR A 144 -0.86 -7.20 -8.15
C TYR A 144 0.42 -7.98 -8.45
N ALA A 145 0.41 -9.32 -8.40
CA ALA A 145 1.57 -10.11 -8.80
C ALA A 145 1.87 -9.97 -10.30
N VAL A 146 0.81 -9.89 -11.12
CA VAL A 146 0.92 -9.77 -12.58
C VAL A 146 1.10 -8.31 -13.01
N LEU A 147 0.38 -7.39 -12.36
CA LEU A 147 0.39 -5.96 -12.68
C LEU A 147 0.85 -5.16 -11.45
N PRO A 148 2.16 -5.19 -11.12
CA PRO A 148 2.68 -4.60 -9.89
C PRO A 148 2.55 -3.07 -9.90
N LEU A 149 2.48 -2.50 -8.70
CA LEU A 149 2.51 -1.05 -8.51
C LEU A 149 3.95 -0.51 -8.57
N GLY A 150 4.08 0.80 -8.82
CA GLY A 150 5.34 1.52 -8.68
C GLY A 150 6.36 1.35 -9.80
N ARG A 151 6.05 0.60 -10.86
CA ARG A 151 6.83 0.56 -12.11
C ARG A 151 6.24 1.48 -13.18
N ASP A 152 7.12 2.06 -14.00
CA ASP A 152 6.85 2.74 -15.28
C ASP A 152 5.84 3.91 -15.32
N GLY A 153 5.80 4.58 -16.49
CA GLY A 153 5.12 5.84 -16.75
C GLY A 153 3.61 5.82 -16.51
N TRP A 154 3.01 7.01 -16.39
CA TRP A 154 1.58 7.18 -16.06
C TRP A 154 0.64 6.41 -17.01
N GLN A 155 1.06 6.19 -18.26
CA GLN A 155 0.30 5.45 -19.27
C GLN A 155 0.14 3.97 -18.90
N CYS A 156 1.23 3.29 -18.52
CA CYS A 156 1.17 1.88 -18.15
C CYS A 156 0.37 1.68 -16.87
N ARG A 157 0.53 2.59 -15.89
CA ARG A 157 -0.26 2.56 -14.65
C ARG A 157 -1.76 2.64 -14.90
N ALA A 158 -2.20 3.51 -15.82
CA ALA A 158 -3.62 3.62 -16.18
C ALA A 158 -4.15 2.33 -16.84
N LEU A 159 -3.36 1.70 -17.72
CA LEU A 159 -3.75 0.43 -18.36
C LEU A 159 -3.83 -0.72 -17.35
N TRP A 160 -2.82 -0.83 -16.48
CA TRP A 160 -2.78 -1.86 -15.43
C TRP A 160 -3.93 -1.71 -14.44
N SER A 161 -4.22 -0.47 -14.02
CA SER A 161 -5.37 -0.11 -13.18
C SER A 161 -6.70 -0.62 -13.79
N GLY A 162 -6.94 -0.40 -15.09
CA GLY A 162 -8.14 -0.89 -15.76
C GLY A 162 -8.20 -2.41 -15.96
N MET A 163 -7.04 -3.09 -16.00
CA MET A 163 -6.95 -4.55 -16.18
C MET A 163 -7.05 -5.34 -14.88
N ARG A 164 -6.51 -4.81 -13.78
CA ARG A 164 -6.50 -5.47 -12.47
C ARG A 164 -7.88 -5.97 -12.01
N PRO A 165 -8.96 -5.19 -12.02
CA PRO A 165 -10.28 -5.69 -11.60
C PRO A 165 -10.81 -6.82 -12.51
N ARG A 166 -10.37 -6.89 -13.78
CA ARG A 166 -10.73 -8.01 -14.68
C ARG A 166 -10.06 -9.32 -14.25
N ILE A 167 -8.77 -9.25 -13.89
CA ILE A 167 -8.02 -10.40 -13.37
C ILE A 167 -8.62 -10.87 -12.04
N VAL A 168 -8.89 -9.94 -11.12
CA VAL A 168 -9.52 -10.24 -9.83
C VAL A 168 -10.88 -10.90 -10.05
N LYS A 169 -11.74 -10.34 -10.91
CA LYS A 169 -13.06 -10.92 -11.22
C LYS A 169 -12.96 -12.32 -11.83
N ALA A 170 -12.03 -12.55 -12.76
CA ALA A 170 -11.83 -13.87 -13.35
C ALA A 170 -11.39 -14.91 -12.31
N CYS A 171 -10.55 -14.50 -11.35
CA CYS A 171 -10.15 -15.34 -10.23
C CYS A 171 -11.33 -15.70 -9.32
N GLU A 172 -12.13 -14.72 -8.91
CA GLU A 172 -13.31 -14.96 -8.06
C GLU A 172 -14.34 -15.87 -8.74
N GLN A 173 -14.53 -15.71 -10.05
CA GLN A 173 -15.38 -16.59 -10.84
C GLN A 173 -14.84 -18.03 -10.85
N ALA A 174 -13.54 -18.21 -11.11
CA ALA A 174 -12.91 -19.53 -11.13
C ALA A 174 -13.00 -20.25 -9.77
N ARG A 175 -12.88 -19.50 -8.65
CA ARG A 175 -13.07 -20.04 -7.29
C ARG A 175 -14.51 -20.50 -7.06
N SER A 176 -15.47 -19.67 -7.45
CA SER A 176 -16.90 -19.95 -7.30
C SER A 176 -17.30 -21.22 -8.06
N GLU A 177 -16.82 -21.38 -9.30
CA GLU A 177 -17.03 -22.56 -10.13
C GLU A 177 -16.33 -23.82 -9.59
N GLY A 178 -15.23 -23.65 -8.85
CA GLY A 178 -14.49 -24.74 -8.21
C GLY A 178 -15.11 -25.23 -6.90
N GLY A 179 -16.19 -24.62 -6.41
CA GLY A 179 -16.76 -24.90 -5.09
C GLY A 179 -15.84 -24.52 -3.93
N GLN A 180 -14.83 -23.68 -4.20
CA GLN A 180 -13.81 -23.29 -3.23
C GLN A 180 -14.27 -22.01 -2.53
N GLY A 181 -14.49 -22.09 -1.22
CA GLY A 181 -14.89 -20.93 -0.39
C GLY A 181 -13.79 -19.88 -0.25
N ALA A 182 -13.98 -18.89 0.62
CA ALA A 182 -13.03 -17.82 0.92
C ALA A 182 -11.80 -18.28 1.74
N GLY A 183 -11.18 -19.42 1.40
CA GLY A 183 -9.92 -19.85 1.99
C GLY A 183 -8.75 -18.97 1.54
N GLU A 184 -7.74 -18.80 2.39
CA GLU A 184 -6.64 -17.84 2.21
C GLU A 184 -5.67 -18.16 1.05
N ALA A 185 -5.62 -19.42 0.58
CA ALA A 185 -4.77 -19.79 -0.55
C ALA A 185 -5.57 -19.79 -1.87
N ILE A 186 -4.91 -19.42 -2.97
CA ILE A 186 -5.41 -19.67 -4.33
C ILE A 186 -5.08 -21.14 -4.69
N PRO A 187 -6.08 -22.01 -4.89
CA PRO A 187 -5.80 -23.40 -5.22
C PRO A 187 -5.20 -23.56 -6.62
N PRO A 188 -4.37 -24.60 -6.86
CA PRO A 188 -3.73 -24.82 -8.16
C PRO A 188 -4.71 -24.87 -9.33
N GLU A 189 -5.92 -25.40 -9.12
CA GLU A 189 -6.95 -25.51 -10.16
C GLU A 189 -7.45 -24.14 -10.62
N VAL A 190 -7.60 -23.20 -9.67
CA VAL A 190 -7.96 -21.81 -9.95
C VAL A 190 -6.82 -21.12 -10.68
N ALA A 191 -5.58 -21.29 -10.23
CA ALA A 191 -4.40 -20.73 -10.88
C ALA A 191 -4.28 -21.21 -12.34
N ASN A 192 -4.46 -22.51 -12.60
CA ASN A 192 -4.39 -23.09 -13.94
C ASN A 192 -5.46 -22.53 -14.89
N ARG A 193 -6.68 -22.28 -14.40
CA ARG A 193 -7.75 -21.65 -15.18
C ARG A 193 -7.47 -20.18 -15.49
N LEU A 194 -6.79 -19.48 -14.57
CA LEU A 194 -6.43 -18.06 -14.72
C LEU A 194 -5.30 -17.84 -15.72
N THR A 195 -4.30 -18.73 -15.79
CA THR A 195 -3.12 -18.57 -16.63
C THR A 195 -3.43 -18.10 -18.07
N PRO A 196 -4.30 -18.77 -18.86
CA PRO A 196 -4.60 -18.33 -20.22
C PRO A 196 -5.36 -16.98 -20.26
N VAL A 197 -6.20 -16.69 -19.26
CA VAL A 197 -6.92 -15.41 -19.18
C VAL A 197 -5.95 -14.27 -18.93
N VAL A 198 -5.02 -14.46 -18.00
CA VAL A 198 -3.98 -13.48 -17.67
C VAL A 198 -3.06 -13.26 -18.86
N ALA A 199 -2.58 -14.33 -19.51
CA ALA A 199 -1.73 -14.24 -20.69
C ALA A 199 -2.41 -13.42 -21.82
N GLY A 200 -3.66 -13.75 -22.17
CA GLY A 200 -4.40 -13.03 -23.20
C GLY A 200 -4.77 -11.58 -22.83
N LEU A 201 -4.79 -11.25 -21.54
CA LEU A 201 -4.90 -9.86 -21.07
C LEU A 201 -3.58 -9.12 -21.25
N LEU A 202 -2.45 -9.71 -20.84
CA LEU A 202 -1.11 -9.13 -20.98
C LEU A 202 -0.71 -8.90 -22.43
N GLU A 203 -1.05 -9.81 -23.35
CA GLU A 203 -0.77 -9.65 -24.78
C GLU A 203 -1.41 -8.40 -25.41
N LYS A 204 -2.48 -7.85 -24.79
CA LYS A 204 -3.15 -6.62 -25.24
C LYS A 204 -2.45 -5.35 -24.75
N LEU A 205 -1.48 -5.47 -23.85
CA LEU A 205 -0.68 -4.34 -23.39
C LEU A 205 0.39 -3.96 -24.42
N PRO A 206 0.70 -2.66 -24.58
CA PRO A 206 1.91 -2.23 -25.27
C PRO A 206 3.14 -2.96 -24.70
N GLU A 207 4.13 -3.27 -25.54
CA GLU A 207 5.36 -3.95 -25.09
C GLU A 207 6.06 -3.20 -23.95
N SER A 208 6.03 -1.87 -23.96
CA SER A 208 6.57 -1.03 -22.88
C SER A 208 5.81 -1.14 -21.55
N CYS A 209 4.65 -1.79 -21.54
CA CYS A 209 3.79 -1.98 -20.37
C CYS A 209 3.55 -3.46 -20.06
N ARG A 210 4.21 -4.39 -20.76
CA ARG A 210 4.10 -5.84 -20.52
C ARG A 210 5.05 -6.31 -19.44
#